data_AF-A0A3P5Z6W7-F1
#
_entry.id   AF-A0A3P5Z6W7-F1
#
_cell.length_a   1.000
_cell.length_b   1.000
_cell.length_c   1.000
_cell.angle_alpha   90.00
_cell.angle_beta   90.00
_cell.angle_gamma   90.00
#
_symmetry.space_group_name_H-M   'P 1'
#
loop_
_entity.id
_entity.type
_entity.pdbx_description
1 polymer ?
#
loop_
_entity_poly.entity_id
_entity_poly.type
_entity_poly.pdbx_seq_one_letter_code
_entity_poly.pdbx_strand_id
1 'polypeptide(L)'
;MEMSDLPMDMVEEILSKLPVTCMGAVRLTCKKWNTLSKTPSFVAKHIGVASRECSVIMMMDNEVSLMGVDLNRIHNKDDDPFIERKGKLIMRYNNTNSKLVNELFHCDGLLLFVMNDRKKRLIVWNPYCGQHKWIQPISYNPKWEAYAMEYEKKDKSRSHKILRILDANIGPYEMYDFKSDSWKVLAINTPPEGDICFCGNALSLKGDV
;
A
#
# COMPACT_ATOMS: atom_id res chain seq x y z
N MET A 1 25.93 -2.86 34.85
CA MET A 1 25.57 -1.60 34.18
C MET A 1 24.18 -1.81 33.62
N GLU A 2 23.19 -1.15 34.22
CA GLU A 2 21.80 -1.29 33.79
C GLU A 2 21.46 -0.21 32.77
N MET A 3 20.46 -0.47 31.94
CA MET A 3 19.97 0.49 30.95
C MET A 3 19.35 1.74 31.62
N SER A 4 19.03 1.65 32.91
CA SER A 4 18.63 2.73 33.83
C SER A 4 19.75 3.74 34.08
N ASP A 5 21.02 3.31 33.97
CA ASP A 5 22.20 4.12 34.27
C ASP A 5 22.65 4.96 33.07
N LEU A 6 22.04 4.75 31.90
CA LEU A 6 22.38 5.45 30.67
C LEU A 6 21.74 6.85 30.61
N PRO A 7 22.44 7.83 30.02
CA PRO A 7 21.86 9.10 29.62
C PRO A 7 20.61 8.93 28.74
N MET A 8 19.64 9.84 28.90
CA MET A 8 18.31 9.69 28.29
C MET A 8 18.34 9.74 26.76
N ASP A 9 19.25 10.52 26.19
CA ASP A 9 19.57 10.62 24.77
C ASP A 9 20.10 9.30 24.19
N MET A 10 20.95 8.59 24.94
CA MET A 10 21.43 7.26 24.55
C MET A 10 20.31 6.22 24.59
N VAL A 11 19.45 6.27 25.62
CA VAL A 11 18.25 5.41 25.70
C VAL A 11 17.30 5.68 24.53
N GLU A 12 17.09 6.96 24.18
CA GLU A 12 16.28 7.35 23.02
C GLU A 12 16.83 6.78 21.72
N GLU A 13 18.15 6.83 21.53
CA GLU A 13 18.79 6.24 20.35
C GLU A 13 18.62 4.72 20.27
N ILE A 14 18.87 4.00 21.38
CA ILE A 14 18.73 2.54 21.43
C ILE A 14 17.29 2.14 21.13
N LEU A 15 16.33 2.76 21.81
CA LEU A 15 14.91 2.44 21.63
C LEU A 15 14.40 2.81 20.22
N SER A 16 14.95 3.86 19.59
CA SER A 16 14.56 4.26 18.23
C SER A 16 15.00 3.27 17.15
N LYS A 17 15.94 2.37 17.47
CA LYS A 17 16.42 1.30 16.57
C LYS A 17 15.61 0.01 16.68
N LEU A 18 14.68 -0.09 17.64
CA LEU A 18 13.86 -1.27 17.81
C LEU A 18 12.75 -1.35 16.74
N PRO A 19 12.32 -2.56 16.34
CA PRO A 19 11.15 -2.71 15.48
C PRO A 19 9.88 -2.16 16.13
N VAL A 20 8.96 -1.63 15.31
CA VAL A 20 7.68 -1.08 15.81
C VAL A 20 6.85 -2.11 16.58
N THR A 21 6.99 -3.39 16.25
CA THR A 21 6.33 -4.52 16.93
C THR A 21 6.76 -4.65 18.39
N CYS A 22 7.99 -4.24 18.73
CA CYS A 22 8.52 -4.27 20.08
C CYS A 22 8.06 -3.07 20.94
N MET A 23 7.53 -2.01 20.33
CA MET A 23 7.19 -0.77 21.04
C MET A 23 6.05 -0.94 22.06
N GLY A 24 5.19 -1.94 21.88
CA GLY A 24 4.21 -2.33 22.90
C GLY A 24 4.90 -2.75 24.20
N ALA A 25 5.92 -3.60 24.13
CA ALA A 25 6.68 -4.06 25.30
C ALA A 25 7.51 -2.92 25.93
N VAL A 26 8.15 -2.08 25.12
CA VAL A 26 8.93 -0.91 25.58
C VAL A 26 8.05 0.03 26.42
N ARG A 27 6.82 0.29 25.98
CA ARG A 27 5.85 1.13 26.71
C ARG A 27 5.40 0.51 28.03
N LEU A 28 5.44 -0.81 28.15
CA LEU A 28 5.07 -1.54 29.36
C LEU A 28 6.24 -1.72 30.33
N THR A 29 7.48 -1.45 29.90
CA THR A 29 8.68 -1.68 30.73
C THR A 29 8.77 -0.67 31.87
N CYS A 30 8.65 0.62 31.57
CA CYS A 30 8.59 1.66 32.61
C CYS A 30 7.91 2.95 32.14
N LYS A 31 7.50 3.79 33.10
CA LYS A 31 6.86 5.08 32.83
C LYS A 31 7.73 6.01 31.99
N LYS A 32 9.04 6.04 32.28
CA LYS A 32 10.01 6.91 31.59
C LYS A 32 10.07 6.60 30.10
N TRP A 33 10.15 5.31 29.74
CA TRP A 33 10.18 4.85 28.35
C TRP A 33 8.84 4.99 27.64
N ASN A 34 7.73 4.79 28.36
CA ASN A 34 6.39 5.07 27.83
C ASN A 34 6.26 6.54 27.42
N THR A 35 6.68 7.46 28.29
CA THR A 35 6.69 8.90 28.00
C THR A 35 7.61 9.23 26.83
N LEU A 36 8.84 8.71 26.82
CA LEU A 36 9.79 8.90 25.72
C LEU A 36 9.22 8.42 24.38
N SER A 37 8.60 7.24 24.34
CA SER A 37 8.07 6.63 23.13
C SER A 37 6.96 7.45 22.43
N LYS A 38 6.43 8.46 23.12
CA LYS A 38 5.36 9.34 22.68
C LYS A 38 5.86 10.75 22.37
N THR A 39 7.13 11.08 22.63
CA THR A 39 7.64 12.41 22.29
C THR A 39 7.71 12.57 20.76
N PRO A 40 7.42 13.75 20.22
CA PRO A 40 7.52 14.00 18.79
C PRO A 40 8.93 13.70 18.23
N SER A 41 9.98 14.03 19.00
CA SER A 41 11.37 13.75 18.63
C SER A 41 11.63 12.25 18.45
N PHE A 42 11.17 11.43 19.40
CA PHE A 42 11.34 9.99 19.34
C PHE A 42 10.52 9.40 18.19
N VAL A 43 9.27 9.82 18.02
CA VAL A 43 8.42 9.34 16.94
C VAL A 43 9.03 9.68 15.58
N ALA A 44 9.52 10.90 15.37
CA ALA A 44 10.21 11.29 14.15
C ALA A 44 11.50 10.47 13.94
N LYS A 45 12.31 10.27 15.00
CA LYS A 45 13.55 9.49 14.94
C LYS A 45 13.29 8.01 14.66
N HIS A 46 12.32 7.40 15.34
CA HIS A 46 11.93 6.00 15.16
C HIS A 46 11.25 5.78 13.81
N ILE A 47 10.47 6.74 13.28
CA ILE A 47 9.95 6.65 11.91
C ILE A 47 11.09 6.79 10.89
N GLY A 48 12.02 7.72 11.10
CA GLY A 48 13.20 7.89 10.23
C GLY A 48 14.16 6.70 10.27
N VAL A 49 14.25 5.98 11.40
CA VAL A 49 15.03 4.74 11.53
C VAL A 49 14.25 3.53 10.99
N ALA A 50 12.94 3.43 11.23
CA ALA A 50 12.09 2.40 10.61
C ALA A 50 11.92 2.61 9.09
N SER A 51 12.15 3.83 8.60
CA SER A 51 12.24 4.20 7.18
C SER A 51 13.52 3.70 6.50
N ARG A 52 14.47 3.15 7.25
CA ARG A 52 15.77 2.70 6.70
C ARG A 52 15.64 1.39 5.90
N GLU A 53 14.71 0.53 6.31
CA GLU A 53 14.26 -0.62 5.53
C GLU A 53 12.77 -0.48 5.22
N CYS A 54 12.44 -0.04 4.01
CA CYS A 54 11.05 -0.01 3.57
C CYS A 54 10.69 -1.38 2.96
N SER A 55 9.54 -1.93 3.31
CA SER A 55 9.01 -3.11 2.62
C SER A 55 7.92 -2.68 1.67
N VAL A 56 8.00 -3.15 0.43
CA VAL A 56 7.17 -2.64 -0.63
C VAL A 56 6.61 -3.76 -1.50
N ILE A 57 5.32 -3.68 -1.78
CA ILE A 57 4.64 -4.64 -2.65
C ILE A 57 4.70 -4.10 -4.07
N MET A 58 5.28 -4.87 -4.98
CA MET A 58 5.36 -4.51 -6.40
C MET A 58 5.08 -5.70 -7.31
N MET A 59 4.78 -5.41 -8.57
CA MET A 59 4.64 -6.42 -9.61
C MET A 59 5.96 -6.52 -10.38
N MET A 60 6.51 -7.73 -10.50
CA MET A 60 7.69 -8.07 -11.31
C MET A 60 7.40 -9.34 -12.09
N ASP A 61 7.63 -9.33 -13.41
CA ASP A 61 7.46 -10.50 -14.29
C ASP A 61 6.09 -11.20 -14.17
N ASN A 62 5.02 -10.42 -14.00
CA ASN A 62 3.65 -10.88 -13.73
C ASN A 62 3.48 -11.59 -12.38
N GLU A 63 4.33 -11.26 -11.40
CA GLU A 63 4.29 -11.77 -10.04
C GLU A 63 4.29 -10.64 -9.02
N VAL A 64 3.40 -10.73 -8.04
CA VAL A 64 3.38 -9.78 -6.93
C VAL A 64 4.38 -10.24 -5.89
N SER A 65 5.30 -9.36 -5.52
CA SER A 65 6.39 -9.65 -4.59
C SER A 65 6.50 -8.58 -3.51
N LEU A 66 6.83 -9.02 -2.30
CA LEU A 66 7.27 -8.15 -1.23
C LEU A 66 8.77 -7.94 -1.36
N MET A 67 9.16 -6.69 -1.56
CA MET A 67 10.54 -6.27 -1.71
C MET A 67 10.98 -5.53 -0.45
N GLY A 68 12.18 -5.83 0.04
CA GLY A 68 12.90 -4.97 0.96
C GLY A 68 13.69 -3.95 0.15
N VAL A 69 13.59 -2.69 0.55
CA VAL A 69 14.37 -1.59 0.00
C VAL A 69 15.16 -0.99 1.14
N ASP A 70 16.49 -1.10 1.07
CA ASP A 70 17.40 -0.42 1.98
C ASP A 70 17.75 0.96 1.41
N LEU A 71 17.18 2.00 2.04
CA LEU A 71 17.40 3.38 1.62
C LEU A 71 18.67 3.98 2.24
N ASN A 72 19.35 3.29 3.16
CA ASN A 72 20.55 3.81 3.83
C ASN A 72 21.71 4.05 2.86
N ARG A 73 21.80 3.24 1.80
CA ARG A 73 22.92 3.28 0.84
C ARG A 73 22.84 4.44 -0.15
N ILE A 74 21.68 5.07 -0.30
CA ILE A 74 21.48 6.20 -1.22
C ILE A 74 22.37 7.40 -0.86
N HIS A 75 22.79 7.53 0.40
CA HIS A 75 23.65 8.63 0.86
C HIS A 75 25.15 8.34 0.71
N ASN A 76 25.53 7.09 0.43
CA ASN A 76 26.92 6.71 0.16
C ASN A 76 27.10 6.59 -1.35
N LYS A 77 27.90 7.47 -1.94
CA LYS A 77 28.14 7.53 -3.39
C LYS A 77 28.74 6.25 -4.02
N ASP A 78 29.18 5.31 -3.18
CA ASP A 78 29.87 4.08 -3.60
C ASP A 78 29.04 2.80 -3.38
N ASP A 79 27.82 2.89 -2.84
CA ASP A 79 26.95 1.73 -2.62
C ASP A 79 25.64 1.88 -3.42
N ASP A 80 25.40 0.97 -4.37
CA ASP A 80 24.13 0.92 -5.07
C ASP A 80 22.96 0.62 -4.11
N PRO A 81 21.80 1.26 -4.30
CA PRO A 81 20.59 0.91 -3.56
C PRO A 81 20.24 -0.56 -3.81
N PHE A 82 20.12 -1.34 -2.73
CA PHE A 82 19.83 -2.77 -2.80
C PHE A 82 18.32 -3.01 -2.65
N ILE A 83 17.73 -3.66 -3.65
CA ILE A 83 16.35 -4.16 -3.61
C ILE A 83 16.42 -5.68 -3.48
N GLU A 84 15.91 -6.19 -2.36
CA GLU A 84 15.87 -7.62 -2.09
C GLU A 84 14.44 -8.15 -2.19
N ARG A 85 14.26 -9.31 -2.82
CA ARG A 85 12.96 -10.00 -2.80
C ARG A 85 12.78 -10.74 -1.47
N LYS A 86 12.08 -10.12 -0.52
CA LYS A 86 11.74 -10.71 0.79
C LYS A 86 10.75 -11.86 0.67
N GLY A 87 9.86 -11.82 -0.31
CA GLY A 87 8.92 -12.91 -0.53
C GLY A 87 8.03 -12.73 -1.75
N LYS A 88 7.36 -13.81 -2.14
CA LYS A 88 6.36 -13.82 -3.21
C LYS A 88 4.96 -13.87 -2.61
N LEU A 89 4.10 -12.95 -3.04
CA LEU A 89 2.70 -12.98 -2.66
C LEU A 89 1.97 -13.97 -3.56
N ILE A 90 1.57 -15.11 -3.00
CA ILE A 90 0.83 -16.14 -3.72
C ILE A 90 -0.67 -15.91 -3.53
N MET A 91 -1.32 -15.31 -4.51
CA MET A 91 -2.77 -15.29 -4.59
C MET A 91 -3.27 -16.63 -5.15
N ARG A 92 -3.85 -17.46 -4.28
CA ARG A 92 -4.45 -18.74 -4.69
C ARG A 92 -5.84 -18.50 -5.23
N TYR A 93 -6.03 -18.81 -6.51
CA TYR A 93 -7.34 -18.81 -7.15
C TYR A 93 -7.44 -20.05 -8.06
N ASN A 94 -8.50 -20.85 -7.87
CA ASN A 94 -8.80 -22.07 -8.65
C ASN A 94 -7.63 -23.08 -8.78
N ASN A 95 -6.83 -23.31 -7.74
CA ASN A 95 -5.75 -24.31 -7.70
C ASN A 95 -4.63 -24.17 -8.76
N THR A 96 -4.58 -23.07 -9.53
CA THR A 96 -3.50 -22.84 -10.50
C THR A 96 -2.49 -21.83 -9.98
N ASN A 97 -1.24 -22.26 -9.86
CA ASN A 97 -0.11 -21.40 -9.54
C ASN A 97 0.46 -20.81 -10.84
N SER A 98 0.09 -19.57 -11.21
CA SER A 98 0.93 -18.56 -11.91
C SER A 98 0.13 -17.63 -12.83
N LYS A 99 0.56 -16.35 -12.86
CA LYS A 99 0.19 -15.25 -13.80
C LYS A 99 -1.28 -14.83 -13.88
N LEU A 100 -1.97 -14.78 -12.75
CA LEU A 100 -3.36 -14.32 -12.70
C LEU A 100 -3.53 -12.81 -12.50
N VAL A 101 -2.49 -12.04 -12.25
CA VAL A 101 -2.59 -10.59 -12.03
C VAL A 101 -2.02 -9.85 -13.23
N ASN A 102 -2.83 -9.01 -13.86
CA ASN A 102 -2.42 -8.14 -14.96
C ASN A 102 -1.81 -6.84 -14.42
N GLU A 103 -2.51 -6.21 -13.47
CA GLU A 103 -2.14 -4.91 -12.91
C GLU A 103 -2.35 -4.89 -11.40
N LEU A 104 -1.56 -4.04 -10.73
CA LEU A 104 -1.61 -3.81 -9.29
C LEU A 104 -1.66 -2.30 -9.05
N PHE A 105 -2.64 -1.86 -8.26
CA PHE A 105 -2.76 -0.48 -7.82
C PHE A 105 -2.71 -0.42 -6.29
N HIS A 106 -2.25 0.72 -5.77
CA HIS A 106 -2.26 1.04 -4.36
C HIS A 106 -3.03 2.35 -4.17
N CYS A 107 -3.89 2.43 -3.16
CA CYS A 107 -4.64 3.64 -2.82
C CYS A 107 -5.04 3.61 -1.33
N ASP A 108 -4.61 4.61 -0.55
CA ASP A 108 -4.86 4.74 0.91
C ASP A 108 -4.69 3.43 1.70
N GLY A 109 -3.60 2.69 1.42
CA GLY A 109 -3.28 1.43 2.10
C GLY A 109 -4.05 0.20 1.62
N LEU A 110 -4.97 0.35 0.65
CA LEU A 110 -5.59 -0.77 -0.06
C LEU A 110 -4.78 -1.12 -1.31
N LEU A 111 -4.81 -2.40 -1.66
CA LEU A 111 -4.25 -2.94 -2.90
C LEU A 111 -5.38 -3.41 -3.80
N LEU A 112 -5.38 -3.00 -5.05
CA LEU A 112 -6.30 -3.46 -6.08
C LEU A 112 -5.54 -4.32 -7.08
N PHE A 113 -5.94 -5.58 -7.20
CA PHE A 113 -5.45 -6.52 -8.20
C PHE A 113 -6.44 -6.63 -9.35
N VAL A 114 -5.98 -6.36 -10.57
CA VAL A 114 -6.73 -6.64 -11.79
C VAL A 114 -6.36 -8.03 -12.25
N MET A 115 -7.33 -8.93 -12.30
CA MET A 115 -7.07 -10.31 -12.65
C MET A 115 -7.03 -10.51 -14.17
N ASN A 116 -6.03 -11.25 -14.63
CA ASN A 116 -5.91 -11.74 -15.99
C ASN A 116 -6.79 -12.99 -16.17
N ASP A 117 -8.10 -12.83 -16.03
CA ASP A 117 -9.08 -13.87 -16.30
C ASP A 117 -10.13 -13.39 -17.30
N ARG A 118 -10.92 -14.33 -17.85
CA ARG A 118 -11.96 -14.00 -18.84
C ARG A 118 -13.05 -13.07 -18.30
N LYS A 119 -13.17 -12.96 -16.97
CA LYS A 119 -14.17 -12.13 -16.31
C LYS A 119 -13.63 -10.77 -15.87
N LYS A 120 -12.34 -10.51 -16.05
CA LYS A 120 -11.64 -9.30 -15.61
C LYS A 120 -11.95 -8.94 -14.16
N ARG A 121 -11.95 -9.95 -13.30
CA ARG A 121 -12.29 -9.77 -11.88
C ARG A 121 -11.26 -8.90 -11.19
N LEU A 122 -11.72 -8.23 -10.15
CA LEU A 122 -10.90 -7.40 -9.30
C LEU A 122 -10.83 -7.99 -7.91
N ILE A 123 -9.69 -7.86 -7.25
CA ILE A 123 -9.54 -8.14 -5.82
C ILE A 123 -9.07 -6.88 -5.15
N VAL A 124 -9.79 -6.43 -4.13
CA VAL A 124 -9.32 -5.38 -3.23
C VAL A 124 -8.85 -6.06 -1.96
N TRP A 125 -7.61 -5.79 -1.56
CA TRP A 125 -7.00 -6.36 -0.37
C TRP A 125 -6.53 -5.25 0.57
N ASN A 126 -6.91 -5.38 1.84
CA ASN A 126 -6.32 -4.64 2.93
C ASN A 126 -5.24 -5.51 3.60
N PRO A 127 -3.95 -5.27 3.33
CA PRO A 127 -2.88 -6.06 3.91
C PRO A 127 -2.74 -5.87 5.42
N TYR A 128 -3.21 -4.75 5.98
CA TYR A 128 -3.11 -4.46 7.41
C TYR A 128 -4.01 -5.38 8.26
N CYS A 129 -5.24 -5.64 7.80
CA CYS A 129 -6.18 -6.53 8.50
C CYS A 129 -6.37 -7.89 7.82
N GLY A 130 -5.69 -8.14 6.70
CA GLY A 130 -5.80 -9.37 5.91
C GLY A 130 -7.14 -9.54 5.17
N GLN A 131 -8.03 -8.55 5.20
CA GLN A 131 -9.34 -8.63 4.56
C GLN A 131 -9.24 -8.42 3.06
N HIS A 132 -9.94 -9.24 2.27
CA HIS A 132 -10.02 -9.07 0.82
C HIS A 132 -11.47 -9.16 0.33
N LYS A 133 -11.75 -8.53 -0.80
CA LYS A 133 -13.05 -8.51 -1.46
C LYS A 133 -12.91 -8.74 -2.95
N TRP A 134 -13.77 -9.59 -3.49
CA TRP A 134 -13.91 -9.80 -4.93
C TRP A 134 -14.93 -8.84 -5.50
N ILE A 135 -14.58 -8.21 -6.62
CA ILE A 135 -15.48 -7.33 -7.35
C ILE A 135 -15.50 -7.79 -8.81
N GLN A 136 -16.71 -8.00 -9.32
CA GLN A 136 -16.96 -8.40 -10.70
C GLN A 136 -17.44 -7.16 -11.48
N PRO A 137 -16.73 -6.70 -12.53
CA PRO A 137 -17.20 -5.62 -13.38
C PRO A 137 -18.52 -5.96 -14.11
N ILE A 138 -19.27 -4.92 -14.54
CA ILE A 138 -20.54 -5.10 -15.26
C ILE A 138 -20.27 -5.62 -16.68
N SER A 139 -19.43 -4.90 -17.44
CA SER A 139 -19.16 -5.22 -18.84
C SER A 139 -18.13 -6.33 -18.99
N TYR A 140 -18.39 -7.25 -19.91
CA TYR A 140 -17.51 -8.37 -20.22
C TYR A 140 -16.70 -8.08 -21.50
N ASN A 141 -15.41 -8.42 -21.48
CA ASN A 141 -14.50 -8.43 -22.65
C ASN A 141 -14.43 -7.14 -23.47
N PRO A 142 -14.03 -5.99 -22.90
CA PRO A 142 -13.71 -4.81 -23.70
C PRO A 142 -12.48 -5.07 -24.58
N LYS A 143 -12.35 -4.35 -25.71
CA LYS A 143 -11.14 -4.45 -26.56
C LYS A 143 -9.95 -3.82 -25.84
N TRP A 144 -10.20 -2.74 -25.11
CA TRP A 144 -9.23 -2.07 -24.28
C TRP A 144 -9.88 -1.61 -22.97
N GLU A 145 -9.12 -1.72 -21.88
CA GLU A 145 -9.55 -1.21 -20.58
C GLU A 145 -8.36 -0.64 -19.81
N ALA A 146 -8.66 0.33 -18.96
CA ALA A 146 -7.75 0.82 -17.94
C ALA A 146 -8.50 0.99 -16.62
N TYR A 147 -7.77 0.91 -15.51
CA TYR A 147 -8.30 1.07 -14.18
C TYR A 147 -7.64 2.25 -13.48
N ALA A 148 -8.41 2.91 -12.62
CA ALA A 148 -7.91 3.85 -11.65
C ALA A 148 -8.64 3.65 -10.33
N MET A 149 -7.99 3.99 -9.23
CA MET A 149 -8.58 3.95 -7.90
C MET A 149 -8.49 5.33 -7.28
N GLU A 150 -9.61 5.82 -6.78
CA GLU A 150 -9.71 7.10 -6.09
C GLU A 150 -10.20 6.88 -4.66
N TYR A 151 -9.84 7.81 -3.79
CA TYR A 151 -10.43 7.88 -2.47
C TYR A 151 -10.82 9.33 -2.17
N GLU A 152 -11.97 9.48 -1.51
CA GLU A 152 -12.44 10.77 -1.04
C GLU A 152 -12.38 10.81 0.48
N LYS A 153 -11.73 11.84 1.00
CA LYS A 153 -11.64 12.13 2.44
C LYS A 153 -12.65 13.22 2.79
N LYS A 154 -13.84 12.82 3.26
CA LYS A 154 -14.89 13.74 3.76
C LYS A 154 -15.09 13.54 5.26
N ASP A 155 -14.80 14.58 6.05
CA ASP A 155 -14.91 14.66 7.51
C ASP A 155 -14.29 13.47 8.28
N LYS A 156 -15.06 12.40 8.45
CA LYS A 156 -14.74 11.18 9.22
C LYS A 156 -14.91 9.88 8.42
N SER A 157 -15.36 9.97 7.17
CA SER A 157 -15.57 8.80 6.30
C SER A 157 -14.58 8.84 5.14
N ARG A 158 -13.97 7.69 4.88
CA ARG A 158 -13.19 7.47 3.65
C ARG A 158 -14.05 6.66 2.70
N SER A 159 -14.31 7.17 1.50
CA SER A 159 -14.92 6.38 0.42
C SER A 159 -13.87 6.09 -0.62
N HIS A 160 -13.65 4.81 -0.90
CA HIS A 160 -12.91 4.40 -2.08
C HIS A 160 -13.88 4.23 -3.23
N LYS A 161 -13.40 4.46 -4.44
CA LYS A 161 -14.07 4.09 -5.68
C LYS A 161 -13.05 3.52 -6.66
N ILE A 162 -13.52 2.68 -7.57
CA ILE A 162 -12.71 2.15 -8.67
C ILE A 162 -13.34 2.63 -9.96
N LEU A 163 -12.57 3.32 -10.77
CA LEU A 163 -12.93 3.69 -12.12
C LEU A 163 -12.37 2.65 -13.09
N ARG A 164 -13.20 2.20 -14.01
CA ARG A 164 -12.82 1.38 -15.15
C ARG A 164 -13.19 2.12 -16.42
N ILE A 165 -12.18 2.41 -17.22
CA ILE A 165 -12.30 3.12 -18.50
C ILE A 165 -12.33 2.06 -19.59
N LEU A 166 -13.34 2.11 -20.45
CA LEU A 166 -13.55 1.14 -21.52
C LEU A 166 -13.35 1.82 -22.88
N ASP A 167 -12.60 1.18 -23.78
CA ASP A 167 -12.46 1.54 -25.19
C ASP A 167 -12.27 3.07 -25.43
N ALA A 168 -11.01 3.51 -25.28
CA ALA A 168 -10.48 4.89 -25.16
C ALA A 168 -11.06 6.00 -26.07
N ASN A 169 -11.88 5.67 -27.06
CA ASN A 169 -12.44 6.63 -28.01
C ASN A 169 -13.97 6.83 -27.90
N ILE A 170 -14.76 5.92 -27.28
CA ILE A 170 -16.25 6.00 -27.30
C ILE A 170 -16.95 5.41 -26.04
N GLY A 171 -16.26 4.73 -25.11
CA GLY A 171 -16.93 3.91 -24.09
C GLY A 171 -17.38 4.61 -22.79
N PRO A 172 -18.46 4.12 -22.14
CA PRO A 172 -18.90 4.59 -20.83
C PRO A 172 -17.88 4.22 -19.74
N TYR A 173 -17.79 5.06 -18.70
CA TYR A 173 -17.00 4.70 -17.52
C TYR A 173 -17.83 3.83 -16.59
N GLU A 174 -17.23 2.76 -16.07
CA GLU A 174 -17.82 2.02 -14.96
C GLU A 174 -17.15 2.48 -13.67
N MET A 175 -17.94 2.86 -12.68
CA MET A 175 -17.44 3.27 -11.38
C MET A 175 -18.02 2.38 -10.30
N TYR A 176 -17.17 1.68 -9.56
CA TYR A 176 -17.56 0.93 -8.38
C TYR A 176 -17.42 1.82 -7.15
N ASP A 177 -18.48 1.92 -6.35
CA ASP A 177 -18.50 2.67 -5.11
C ASP A 177 -18.56 1.70 -3.92
N PHE A 178 -17.57 1.78 -3.04
CA PHE A 178 -17.49 0.90 -1.86
C PHE A 178 -18.55 1.21 -0.82
N LYS A 179 -19.08 2.45 -0.77
CA LYS A 179 -20.17 2.80 0.16
C LYS A 179 -21.48 2.14 -0.25
N SER A 180 -21.80 2.15 -1.54
CA SER A 180 -23.02 1.53 -2.05
C SER A 180 -22.86 0.07 -2.48
N ASP A 181 -21.64 -0.47 -2.37
CA ASP A 181 -21.27 -1.82 -2.81
C ASP A 181 -21.80 -2.17 -4.21
N SER A 182 -21.65 -1.23 -5.15
CA SER A 182 -22.27 -1.36 -6.47
C SER A 182 -21.54 -0.57 -7.54
N TRP A 183 -21.67 -1.07 -8.76
CA TRP A 183 -21.22 -0.38 -9.96
C TRP A 183 -22.28 0.59 -10.47
N LYS A 184 -21.81 1.71 -11.01
CA LYS A 184 -22.59 2.71 -11.75
C LYS A 184 -21.93 2.95 -13.10
N VAL A 185 -22.74 3.14 -14.12
CA VAL A 185 -22.26 3.52 -15.46
C VAL A 185 -22.34 5.05 -15.56
N LEU A 186 -21.21 5.70 -15.81
CA LEU A 186 -21.12 7.14 -15.97
C LEU A 186 -21.15 7.52 -17.46
N ALA A 187 -21.86 8.61 -17.75
CA ALA A 187 -21.86 9.21 -19.07
C ALA A 187 -20.51 9.89 -19.37
N ILE A 188 -20.19 10.03 -20.65
CA ILE A 188 -18.90 10.49 -21.20
C ILE A 188 -18.43 11.85 -20.65
N ASN A 189 -19.34 12.66 -20.10
CA ASN A 189 -19.09 14.05 -19.71
C ASN A 189 -18.82 14.26 -18.21
N THR A 190 -18.68 13.20 -17.40
CA THR A 190 -18.41 13.34 -15.96
C THR A 190 -16.97 12.94 -15.66
N PRO A 191 -16.04 13.90 -15.48
CA PRO A 191 -14.71 13.56 -15.03
C PRO A 191 -14.74 13.02 -13.59
N PRO A 192 -13.91 12.02 -13.26
CA PRO A 192 -13.73 11.57 -11.87
C PRO A 192 -13.23 12.71 -10.97
N GLU A 193 -13.80 12.82 -9.77
CA GLU A 193 -13.47 13.83 -8.76
C GLU A 193 -12.52 13.23 -7.71
N GLY A 194 -11.30 13.76 -7.56
CA GLY A 194 -10.35 13.35 -6.51
C GLY A 194 -8.92 13.14 -7.01
N ASP A 195 -8.04 12.67 -6.13
CA ASP A 195 -6.69 12.26 -6.51
C ASP A 195 -6.74 10.89 -7.21
N ILE A 196 -6.36 10.87 -8.49
CA ILE A 196 -6.45 9.69 -9.34
C ILE A 196 -5.07 9.03 -9.42
N CYS A 197 -4.98 7.77 -9.00
CA CYS A 197 -3.77 6.97 -9.16
C CYS A 197 -3.82 6.18 -10.48
N PHE A 198 -2.93 6.53 -11.42
CA PHE A 198 -2.60 5.71 -12.60
C PHE A 198 -1.37 4.87 -12.31
N CYS A 199 -1.32 3.62 -12.80
CA CYS A 199 -0.15 2.79 -12.61
C CYS A 199 0.87 2.99 -13.74
N GLY A 200 2.03 3.52 -13.39
CA GLY A 200 3.30 3.29 -14.07
C GLY A 200 4.24 2.67 -13.04
N ASN A 201 4.63 1.41 -13.26
CA ASN A 201 5.65 0.61 -12.58
C ASN A 201 6.36 1.28 -11.36
N ALA A 202 5.81 1.10 -10.15
CA ALA A 202 6.31 1.51 -8.81
C ALA A 202 6.36 3.03 -8.52
N LEU A 203 6.18 3.60 -7.30
CA LEU A 203 5.71 3.24 -5.96
C LEU A 203 5.56 4.57 -5.15
N SER A 204 4.73 4.61 -4.09
CA SER A 204 5.06 5.43 -2.91
C SER A 204 4.29 4.94 -1.67
N LEU A 205 5.04 4.72 -0.58
CA LEU A 205 4.52 4.42 0.76
C LEU A 205 4.69 5.71 1.58
N LYS A 206 3.55 6.28 1.97
CA LYS A 206 3.31 7.57 2.66
C LYS A 206 3.30 8.81 1.76
N GLY A 207 2.08 9.21 1.40
CA GLY A 207 1.74 10.63 1.39
C GLY A 207 1.64 11.13 2.83
N ASP A 208 2.46 12.13 3.15
CA ASP A 208 2.20 13.29 4.02
C ASP A 208 3.51 14.08 4.08
N VAL A 209 3.46 15.34 3.62
CA VAL A 209 4.54 16.34 3.71
C VAL A 209 4.61 16.89 5.13
#